data_AF-A0A4U9HK90-F1
#
_entry.id   AF-A0A4U9HK90-F1
#
_cell.length_a   1.000
_cell.length_b   1.000
_cell.length_c   1.000
_cell.angle_alpha   90.00
_cell.angle_beta   90.00
_cell.angle_gamma   90.00
#
_symmetry.space_group_name_H-M   'P 1'
#
loop_
_entity.id
_entity.type
_entity.pdbx_description
1 polymer ?
#
loop_
_entity_poly.entity_id
_entity_poly.type
_entity_poly.pdbx_seq_one_letter_code
_entity_poly.pdbx_strand_id
1 'polypeptide(L)'
;MTGIISILTCLLALVTIAPISTHPAWWIRVWDFPRLQILALALLTLVLNVALLPWSSPWVWGLAAVNLACVIYQARWIYPYTALSKPQVLDFTGYDKKPRLRILVANVLTPNRHAEKLLALVAAERPDVLVAVETDGWWEQQLTPLEQDYPTR
;
A
#
# COMPACT_ATOMS: atom_id res chain seq x y z
N MET A 1 2.69 -18.65 29.14
CA MET A 1 1.90 -18.46 27.90
C MET A 1 1.19 -17.11 27.89
N THR A 2 0.46 -16.74 28.95
CA THR A 2 -0.21 -15.42 29.07
C THR A 2 0.73 -14.24 28.83
N GLY A 3 1.92 -14.21 29.43
CA GLY A 3 2.88 -13.10 29.25
C GLY A 3 3.31 -12.88 27.79
N ILE A 4 3.54 -13.95 27.04
CA ILE A 4 3.93 -13.88 25.63
C ILE A 4 2.77 -13.30 24.80
N ILE A 5 1.55 -13.79 25.02
CA ILE A 5 0.36 -13.31 24.31
C ILE A 5 0.07 -11.84 24.66
N SER A 6 0.24 -11.44 25.93
CA SER A 6 0.13 -10.04 26.35
C SER A 6 1.12 -9.15 25.60
N ILE A 7 2.41 -9.53 25.58
CA ILE A 7 3.46 -8.75 24.90
C ILE A 7 3.15 -8.63 23.41
N LEU A 8 2.81 -9.75 22.76
CA LEU A 8 2.49 -9.76 21.34
C LEU A 8 1.26 -8.90 21.02
N THR A 9 0.22 -8.96 21.87
CA THR A 9 -0.99 -8.13 21.71
C THR A 9 -0.65 -6.64 21.87
N CYS A 10 0.16 -6.27 22.86
CA CYS A 10 0.61 -4.89 23.04
C CYS A 10 1.44 -4.40 21.84
N LEU A 11 2.37 -5.22 21.33
CA LEU A 11 3.15 -4.88 20.15
C LEU A 11 2.26 -4.70 18.92
N LEU A 12 1.32 -5.61 18.67
CA LEU A 12 0.36 -5.52 17.57
C LEU A 12 -0.53 -4.27 17.68
N ALA A 13 -0.97 -3.92 18.89
CA ALA A 13 -1.72 -2.70 19.13
C ALA A 13 -0.87 -1.45 18.86
N LEU A 14 0.38 -1.42 19.33
CA LEU A 14 1.31 -0.31 19.11
C LEU A 14 1.58 -0.09 17.62
N VAL A 15 1.92 -1.14 16.86
CA VAL A 15 2.18 -1.00 15.41
C VAL A 15 0.91 -0.69 14.61
N THR A 16 -0.27 -1.07 15.13
CA THR A 16 -1.56 -0.69 14.52
C THR A 16 -1.91 0.77 14.78
N ILE A 17 -1.60 1.30 15.96
CA ILE A 17 -1.92 2.67 16.36
C ILE A 17 -0.89 3.68 15.87
N ALA A 18 0.40 3.30 15.80
CA ALA A 18 1.49 4.20 15.39
C ALA A 18 1.18 5.00 14.11
N PRO A 19 0.80 4.38 12.98
CA PRO A 19 0.55 5.10 11.74
C PRO A 19 -0.77 5.89 11.71
N ILE A 20 -1.62 5.77 12.74
CA ILE A 20 -2.80 6.63 12.92
C ILE A 20 -2.36 8.07 13.19
N SER A 21 -1.19 8.25 13.81
CA SER A 21 -0.58 9.57 13.91
C SER A 21 -0.19 10.09 12.52
N THR A 22 -0.39 11.39 12.28
CA THR A 22 0.01 12.07 11.04
C THR A 22 1.51 12.37 10.99
N HIS A 23 2.31 11.80 11.89
CA HIS A 23 3.73 12.08 11.99
C HIS A 23 4.50 11.46 10.81
N PRO A 24 5.31 12.24 10.07
CA PRO A 24 5.99 11.77 8.86
C PRO A 24 7.23 10.90 9.13
N ALA A 25 7.45 10.46 10.38
CA ALA A 25 8.66 9.72 10.70
C ALA A 25 8.59 8.33 10.05
N TRP A 26 9.64 7.95 9.31
CA TRP A 26 9.63 6.70 8.54
C TRP A 26 9.32 5.47 9.41
N TRP A 27 9.83 5.41 10.64
CA TRP A 27 9.63 4.29 11.56
C TRP A 27 8.20 4.22 12.13
N ILE A 28 7.41 5.29 12.01
CA ILE A 28 5.98 5.30 12.31
C ILE A 28 5.19 4.84 11.08
N ARG A 29 5.53 5.36 9.90
CA ARG A 29 4.84 5.10 8.63
C ARG A 29 5.15 3.73 8.04
N VAL A 30 6.27 3.10 8.43
CA VAL A 30 6.66 1.75 7.96
C VAL A 30 5.56 0.71 8.25
N TRP A 31 4.76 0.92 9.30
CA TRP A 31 3.69 0.00 9.68
C TRP A 31 2.43 0.10 8.80
N ASP A 32 2.36 1.09 7.89
CA ASP A 32 1.31 1.14 6.87
C ASP A 32 1.48 0.11 5.75
N PHE A 33 2.69 -0.44 5.58
CA PHE A 33 3.01 -1.36 4.49
C PHE A 33 2.65 -2.83 4.81
N PRO A 34 3.06 -3.42 5.95
CA PRO A 34 2.86 -4.85 6.20
C PRO A 34 1.48 -5.19 6.79
N ARG A 35 0.40 -4.54 6.32
CA ARG A 35 -0.95 -4.71 6.90
C ARG A 35 -1.43 -6.15 6.90
N LEU A 36 -1.17 -6.89 5.82
CA LEU A 36 -1.57 -8.29 5.69
C LEU A 36 -0.83 -9.16 6.71
N GLN A 37 0.46 -8.94 6.91
CA GLN A 37 1.28 -9.64 7.90
C GLN A 37 0.81 -9.33 9.32
N ILE A 38 0.51 -8.07 9.62
CA ILE A 38 -0.03 -7.66 10.93
C ILE A 38 -1.40 -8.32 11.16
N LEU A 39 -2.30 -8.33 10.16
CA LEU A 39 -3.59 -9.01 10.26
C LEU A 39 -3.43 -10.50 10.54
N ALA A 40 -2.56 -11.19 9.79
CA ALA A 40 -2.31 -12.62 9.97
C ALA A 40 -1.79 -12.93 11.37
N LEU A 41 -0.83 -12.14 11.88
CA LEU A 41 -0.31 -12.29 13.23
C LEU A 41 -1.35 -11.97 14.31
N ALA A 42 -2.20 -10.95 14.09
CA ALA A 42 -3.28 -10.60 15.01
C ALA A 42 -4.33 -11.71 15.09
N LEU A 43 -4.72 -12.29 13.95
CA LEU A 43 -5.62 -13.45 13.88
C LEU A 43 -5.01 -14.67 14.58
N LEU A 44 -3.75 -14.99 14.30
CA LEU A 44 -3.05 -16.09 14.97
C LEU A 44 -3.01 -15.86 16.49
N THR A 45 -2.65 -14.66 16.92
CA THR A 45 -2.61 -14.29 18.34
C THR A 45 -3.99 -14.40 18.98
N LEU A 46 -5.05 -14.06 18.25
CA LEU A 46 -6.43 -14.13 18.74
C LEU A 46 -6.85 -15.59 18.92
N VAL A 47 -6.55 -16.45 17.95
CA VAL A 47 -6.81 -17.89 18.03
C VAL A 47 -6.03 -18.52 19.19
N LEU A 48 -4.75 -18.19 19.35
CA LEU A 48 -3.93 -18.69 20.46
C LEU A 48 -4.44 -18.20 21.81
N ASN A 49 -4.90 -16.94 21.91
CA ASN A 49 -5.53 -16.42 23.12
C ASN A 49 -6.76 -17.25 23.48
N VAL A 50 -7.66 -17.47 22.51
CA VAL A 50 -8.90 -18.22 22.71
C VAL A 50 -8.66 -19.68 23.10
N ALA A 51 -7.71 -20.33 22.44
CA ALA A 51 -7.46 -21.76 22.60
C ALA A 51 -6.61 -22.10 23.83
N LEU A 52 -5.71 -21.21 24.26
CA LEU A 52 -4.66 -21.55 25.23
C LEU A 52 -4.79 -20.83 26.58
N LEU A 53 -5.58 -19.76 26.68
CA LEU A 53 -5.72 -19.00 27.92
C LEU A 53 -7.03 -19.30 28.66
N PRO A 54 -7.01 -19.33 30.00
CA PRO A 54 -8.22 -19.48 30.79
C PRO A 54 -9.03 -18.17 30.79
N TRP A 55 -10.29 -18.26 30.38
CA TRP A 55 -11.23 -17.13 30.28
C TRP A 55 -11.84 -16.69 31.63
N SER A 56 -11.27 -17.14 32.75
CA SER A 56 -11.70 -16.80 34.10
C SER A 56 -11.25 -15.40 34.55
N SER A 57 -10.23 -14.83 33.89
CA SER A 57 -9.66 -13.53 34.24
C SER A 57 -10.19 -12.41 33.33
N PRO A 58 -10.65 -11.28 33.89
CA PRO A 58 -10.98 -10.08 33.11
C PRO A 58 -9.83 -9.57 32.23
N TRP A 59 -8.58 -9.85 32.63
CA TRP A 59 -7.40 -9.48 31.84
C TRP A 59 -7.37 -10.17 30.47
N VAL A 60 -7.71 -11.46 30.41
CA VAL A 60 -7.72 -12.23 29.16
C VAL A 60 -8.80 -11.70 28.21
N TRP A 61 -9.96 -11.34 28.75
CA TRP A 61 -11.02 -10.65 28.01
C TRP A 61 -10.54 -9.32 27.43
N GLY A 62 -9.82 -8.51 28.22
CA GLY A 62 -9.23 -7.26 27.76
C GLY A 62 -8.24 -7.46 26.61
N LEU A 63 -7.34 -8.45 26.71
CA LEU A 63 -6.41 -8.79 25.64
C LEU A 63 -7.13 -9.23 24.35
N ALA A 64 -8.13 -10.10 24.48
CA ALA A 64 -8.91 -10.55 23.34
C ALA A 64 -9.64 -9.38 22.66
N ALA A 65 -10.22 -8.46 23.44
CA ALA A 65 -10.91 -7.29 22.91
C ALA A 65 -9.95 -6.34 22.16
N VAL A 66 -8.77 -6.06 22.72
CA VAL A 66 -7.74 -5.22 22.07
C VAL A 66 -7.24 -5.87 20.78
N ASN A 67 -6.95 -7.16 20.82
CA ASN A 67 -6.47 -7.88 19.64
C ASN A 67 -7.55 -7.97 18.55
N LEU A 68 -8.82 -8.19 18.94
CA LEU A 68 -9.95 -8.17 18.02
C LEU A 68 -10.12 -6.79 17.36
N ALA A 69 -9.95 -5.69 18.11
CA ALA A 69 -9.97 -4.35 17.55
C ALA A 69 -8.85 -4.16 16.50
N CYS A 70 -7.64 -4.69 16.76
CA CYS A 70 -6.54 -4.68 15.79
C CYS A 70 -6.90 -5.46 14.52
N VAL A 71 -7.47 -6.67 14.66
CA VAL A 71 -7.95 -7.48 13.54
C VAL A 71 -8.96 -6.72 12.70
N ILE A 72 -9.99 -6.13 13.32
CA ILE A 72 -11.03 -5.37 12.62
C ILE A 72 -10.43 -4.17 11.88
N TYR A 73 -9.53 -3.43 12.54
CA TYR A 73 -8.88 -2.27 11.94
C TYR A 73 -8.06 -2.66 10.70
N GLN A 74 -7.21 -3.68 10.80
CA GLN A 74 -6.39 -4.11 9.66
C GLN A 74 -7.25 -4.74 8.56
N ALA A 75 -8.27 -5.52 8.91
CA ALA A 75 -9.20 -6.12 7.95
C ALA A 75 -9.96 -5.06 7.16
N ARG A 76 -10.36 -3.93 7.79
CA ARG A 76 -11.02 -2.81 7.09
C ARG A 76 -10.15 -2.25 5.96
N TRP A 77 -8.84 -2.16 6.15
CA TRP A 77 -7.91 -1.69 5.12
C TRP A 77 -7.72 -2.70 3.99
N ILE A 78 -7.83 -3.99 4.28
CA ILE A 78 -7.60 -5.08 3.31
C ILE A 78 -8.87 -5.41 2.52
N TYR A 79 -10.05 -5.25 3.13
CA TYR A 79 -11.35 -5.63 2.56
C TYR A 79 -11.56 -5.17 1.11
N PRO A 80 -11.27 -3.91 0.71
CA PRO A 80 -11.49 -3.44 -0.67
C PRO A 80 -10.71 -4.22 -1.74
N TYR A 81 -9.63 -4.89 -1.34
CA TYR A 81 -8.74 -5.66 -2.23
C TYR A 81 -9.08 -7.16 -2.26
N THR A 82 -10.17 -7.58 -1.63
CA THR A 82 -10.63 -8.97 -1.60
C THR A 82 -11.81 -9.19 -2.54
N ALA A 83 -12.03 -10.43 -2.96
CA ALA A 83 -13.18 -10.83 -3.79
C ALA A 83 -14.55 -10.59 -3.11
N LEU A 84 -14.56 -10.28 -1.80
CA LEU A 84 -15.78 -9.95 -1.06
C LEU A 84 -16.22 -8.49 -1.28
N SER A 85 -15.32 -7.62 -1.72
CA SER A 85 -15.65 -6.22 -2.01
C SER A 85 -16.32 -6.08 -3.36
N LYS A 86 -17.26 -5.12 -3.47
CA LYS A 86 -17.84 -4.75 -4.76
C LYS A 86 -16.74 -4.15 -5.65
N PRO A 87 -16.74 -4.47 -6.96
CA PRO A 87 -15.88 -3.80 -7.92
C PRO A 87 -16.06 -2.28 -7.86
N GLN A 88 -14.95 -1.54 -7.74
CA GLN A 88 -14.96 -0.08 -7.72
C GLN A 88 -15.00 0.53 -9.12
N VAL A 89 -14.65 -0.27 -10.14
CA VAL A 89 -14.63 0.12 -11.55
C VAL A 89 -15.42 -0.89 -12.36
N LEU A 90 -16.07 -0.42 -13.40
CA LEU A 90 -16.74 -1.28 -14.37
C LEU A 90 -15.70 -1.98 -15.23
N ASP A 91 -16.00 -3.22 -15.59
CA ASP A 91 -15.19 -3.94 -16.57
C ASP A 91 -15.22 -3.21 -17.91
N PHE A 92 -14.08 -3.24 -18.59
CA PHE A 92 -13.95 -2.67 -19.91
C PHE A 92 -14.73 -3.53 -20.92
N THR A 93 -15.87 -3.01 -21.41
CA THR A 93 -16.76 -3.72 -22.34
C THR A 93 -16.44 -3.48 -23.82
N GLY A 94 -15.31 -2.86 -24.14
CA GLY A 94 -14.86 -2.61 -25.51
C GLY A 94 -14.83 -1.13 -25.90
N TYR A 95 -14.26 -0.87 -27.08
CA TYR A 95 -14.04 0.48 -27.62
C TYR A 95 -15.20 0.91 -28.52
N ASP A 96 -16.28 1.44 -27.96
CA ASP A 96 -17.32 2.11 -28.74
C ASP A 96 -16.91 3.54 -29.12
N LYS A 97 -15.93 3.73 -30.01
CA LYS A 97 -15.53 5.06 -30.57
C LYS A 97 -15.43 6.22 -29.53
N LYS A 98 -15.19 5.90 -28.25
CA LYS A 98 -15.10 6.89 -27.18
C LYS A 98 -13.71 7.53 -27.21
N PRO A 99 -13.60 8.80 -26.79
CA PRO A 99 -12.31 9.42 -26.53
C PRO A 99 -11.48 8.52 -25.61
N ARG A 100 -10.20 8.35 -25.91
CA ARG A 100 -9.26 7.56 -25.12
C ARG A 100 -8.16 8.48 -24.59
N LEU A 101 -7.64 8.14 -23.42
CA LEU A 101 -6.49 8.79 -22.82
C LEU A 101 -5.48 7.70 -22.49
N ARG A 102 -4.28 7.80 -23.05
CA ARG A 102 -3.15 6.90 -22.82
C ARG A 102 -2.19 7.59 -21.87
N ILE A 103 -1.97 6.99 -20.70
CA ILE A 103 -1.04 7.54 -19.70
C ILE A 103 0.10 6.54 -19.54
N LEU A 104 1.33 7.02 -19.69
CA LEU A 104 2.55 6.26 -19.39
C LEU A 104 3.15 6.80 -18.11
N VAL A 105 3.26 5.97 -17.07
CA VAL A 105 3.85 6.34 -15.79
C VAL A 105 5.16 5.57 -15.62
N ALA A 106 6.27 6.28 -15.43
CA ALA A 106 7.61 5.72 -15.32
C ALA A 106 8.31 6.24 -14.06
N ASN A 107 8.58 5.35 -13.10
CA ASN A 107 9.62 5.61 -12.12
C ASN A 107 10.96 5.28 -12.78
N VAL A 108 11.76 6.32 -13.05
CA VAL A 108 13.00 6.16 -13.81
C VAL A 108 14.16 5.66 -12.94
N LEU A 109 13.99 5.68 -11.61
CA LEU A 109 15.02 5.47 -10.59
C LEU A 109 16.18 6.45 -10.76
N THR A 110 16.30 7.46 -9.88
CA THR A 110 17.23 8.59 -10.07
C THR A 110 18.65 8.21 -10.52
N PRO A 111 19.35 7.18 -10.01
CA PRO A 111 20.69 6.82 -10.48
C PRO A 111 20.76 6.12 -11.85
N ASN A 112 19.63 5.67 -12.41
CA ASN A 112 19.59 5.04 -13.73
C ASN A 112 19.93 6.07 -14.82
N ARG A 113 20.72 5.64 -15.81
CA ARG A 113 21.21 6.49 -16.91
C ARG A 113 20.81 5.99 -18.29
N HIS A 114 19.86 5.06 -18.37
CA HIS A 114 19.35 4.48 -19.62
C HIS A 114 18.11 5.22 -20.15
N ALA A 115 18.26 6.52 -20.44
CA ALA A 115 17.14 7.34 -20.92
C ALA A 115 16.63 6.90 -22.30
N GLU A 116 17.50 6.34 -23.14
CA GLU A 116 17.17 5.81 -24.46
C GLU A 116 16.04 4.77 -24.42
N LYS A 117 15.98 3.98 -23.34
CA LYS A 117 14.94 2.95 -23.18
C LYS A 117 13.58 3.58 -22.92
N LEU A 118 13.53 4.64 -22.13
CA LEU A 118 12.29 5.37 -21.87
C LEU A 118 11.83 6.13 -23.12
N LEU A 119 12.73 6.80 -23.82
CA LEU A 119 12.41 7.50 -25.07
C LEU A 119 11.88 6.54 -26.13
N ALA A 120 12.49 5.37 -26.28
CA ALA A 120 12.01 4.33 -27.18
C ALA A 120 10.60 3.83 -26.80
N LEU A 121 10.33 3.68 -25.51
CA LEU A 121 9.02 3.28 -25.02
C LEU A 121 7.95 4.37 -25.28
N VAL A 122 8.29 5.64 -25.05
CA VAL A 122 7.39 6.76 -25.35
C VAL A 122 7.11 6.85 -26.84
N ALA A 123 8.11 6.66 -27.69
CA ALA A 123 7.93 6.65 -29.14
C ALA A 123 7.07 5.47 -29.62
N ALA A 124 7.25 4.29 -29.04
CA ALA A 124 6.48 3.09 -29.38
C ALA A 124 5.02 3.20 -28.92
N GLU A 125 4.81 3.64 -27.68
CA GLU A 125 3.50 3.72 -27.09
C GLU A 125 2.75 4.99 -27.51
N ARG A 126 3.41 6.11 -27.76
CA ARG A 126 2.76 7.41 -28.03
C ARG A 126 1.63 7.70 -27.02
N PRO A 127 1.96 7.81 -25.70
CA PRO A 127 0.98 8.20 -24.70
C PRO A 127 0.47 9.63 -24.97
N ASP A 128 -0.69 9.96 -24.42
CA ASP A 128 -1.18 11.35 -24.39
C ASP A 128 -0.60 12.10 -23.18
N VAL A 129 -0.27 11.39 -22.10
CA VAL A 129 0.35 11.93 -20.88
C VAL A 129 1.51 11.03 -20.44
N LEU A 130 2.69 11.61 -20.25
CA LEU A 130 3.84 10.96 -19.63
C LEU A 130 4.03 11.50 -18.20
N VAL A 131 4.09 10.60 -17.22
CA VAL A 131 4.42 10.95 -15.82
C VAL A 131 5.72 10.25 -15.45
N ALA A 132 6.83 10.99 -15.43
CA ALA A 132 8.11 10.50 -14.96
C ALA A 132 8.33 10.91 -13.49
N VAL A 133 8.70 9.96 -12.63
CA VAL A 133 9.01 10.20 -11.21
C VAL A 133 10.42 9.72 -10.87
N GLU A 134 10.98 10.25 -9.78
CA GLU A 134 12.40 10.06 -9.41
C GLU A 134 13.39 10.66 -10.43
N THR A 135 12.99 11.73 -11.11
CA THR A 135 13.86 12.49 -12.02
C THR A 135 14.77 13.47 -11.26
N ASP A 136 15.98 13.67 -11.77
CA ASP A 136 16.89 14.74 -11.40
C ASP A 136 17.14 15.66 -12.61
N GLY A 137 18.01 16.67 -12.47
CA GLY A 137 18.35 17.56 -13.57
C GLY A 137 19.00 16.86 -14.77
N TRP A 138 19.62 15.68 -14.59
CA TRP A 138 20.13 14.90 -15.72
C TRP A 138 18.96 14.31 -16.52
N TRP A 139 17.97 13.74 -15.84
CA TRP A 139 16.76 13.22 -16.49
C TRP A 139 15.97 14.32 -17.20
N GLU A 140 15.84 15.51 -16.61
CA GLU A 140 15.18 16.65 -17.28
C GLU A 140 15.84 16.98 -18.63
N GLN A 141 17.17 16.96 -18.70
CA GLN A 141 17.91 17.19 -19.95
C GLN A 141 17.69 16.07 -20.97
N GLN A 142 17.64 14.81 -20.52
CA GLN A 142 17.41 13.69 -21.43
C GLN A 142 15.97 13.63 -21.97
N LEU A 143 15.01 14.21 -21.24
CA LEU A 143 13.60 14.24 -21.64
C LEU A 143 13.23 15.48 -22.45
N THR A 144 14.14 16.47 -22.58
CA THR A 144 13.93 17.67 -23.41
C THR A 144 13.41 17.39 -24.82
N PRO A 145 13.86 16.35 -25.55
CA PRO A 145 13.32 16.04 -26.88
C PRO A 145 11.80 15.79 -26.90
N LEU A 146 11.21 15.36 -25.79
CA LEU A 146 9.78 15.09 -25.68
C LEU A 146 8.93 16.36 -25.52
N GLU A 147 9.51 17.51 -25.15
CA GLU A 147 8.75 18.74 -24.89
C GLU A 147 8.01 19.28 -26.10
N GLN A 148 8.48 18.96 -27.30
CA GLN A 148 7.79 19.33 -28.54
C GLN A 148 6.45 18.60 -28.67
N ASP A 149 6.41 17.33 -28.28
CA ASP A 149 5.22 16.48 -28.34
C ASP A 149 4.37 16.59 -27.06
N TYR A 150 4.99 16.98 -25.95
CA TYR A 150 4.40 17.08 -24.60
C TYR A 150 4.72 18.44 -23.96
N PRO A 151 4.06 19.53 -24.37
CA PRO A 151 4.42 20.90 -23.98
C PRO A 151 4.04 21.28 -22.54
N THR A 152 3.20 20.49 -21.88
CA THR A 152 2.77 20.73 -20.50
C THR A 152 3.70 20.01 -19.52
N ARG A 153 4.41 20.79 -18.70
CA ARG A 153 5.23 20.34 -17.57
C ARG A 153 4.47 20.44 -16.25
#